data_AF-A0A1R4ID16-F1
#
_entry.id   AF-A0A1R4ID16-F1
#
_cell.length_a   1.000
_cell.length_b   1.000
_cell.length_c   1.000
_cell.angle_alpha   90.00
_cell.angle_beta   90.00
_cell.angle_gamma   90.00
#
_symmetry.space_group_name_H-M   'P 1'
#
loop_
_entity.id
_entity.type
_entity.pdbx_description
1 polymer ?
#
loop_
_entity_poly.entity_id
_entity_poly.type
_entity_poly.pdbx_seq_one_letter_code
_entity_poly.pdbx_strand_id
1 'polypeptide(L)'
;MTETVAPHPSRPRLHVGLTGGIAAGKSTVARVFAERGAILVDADKIARDVLARGTEGLAAVQDEFGDRVITAEGDLDRAAMAEIVFTDPAARERLNRIVHPRIRAFGRRLVAEAGPDAVVVQDVPLLVESGQASAYDLVVVVESPVQERIRRMVEDRGMTVEDAQHRIAAQASDEERRKAADVLLVNDADLDALKRAANKVWDRFIAVDGDGFDPDSTQGRDEPAGEAPAADAAEPAEDRGEGRAQGR
;
A
#
# COMPACT_ATOMS: atom_id res chain seq x y z
N MET A 1 -45.11 -15.07 -14.67
CA MET A 1 -44.58 -13.76 -14.25
C MET A 1 -43.51 -14.02 -13.22
N THR A 2 -42.30 -14.35 -13.67
CA THR A 2 -41.13 -14.48 -12.81
C THR A 2 -40.58 -13.08 -12.60
N GLU A 3 -40.78 -12.57 -11.40
CA GLU A 3 -40.24 -11.29 -10.95
C GLU A 3 -38.72 -11.40 -10.93
N THR A 4 -38.04 -10.75 -11.87
CA THR A 4 -36.59 -10.58 -11.86
C THR A 4 -36.25 -9.67 -10.69
N VAL A 5 -35.83 -10.28 -9.58
CA VAL A 5 -35.20 -9.57 -8.47
C VAL A 5 -33.97 -8.85 -9.03
N ALA A 6 -33.93 -7.53 -8.90
CA ALA A 6 -32.80 -6.72 -9.32
C ALA A 6 -31.50 -7.24 -8.66
N PRO A 7 -30.35 -7.26 -9.38
CA PRO A 7 -29.10 -7.70 -8.78
C PRO A 7 -28.79 -6.87 -7.54
N HIS A 8 -28.45 -7.54 -6.44
CA HIS A 8 -27.85 -6.89 -5.27
C HIS A 8 -26.61 -6.10 -5.74
N PRO A 9 -26.28 -4.94 -5.13
CA PRO A 9 -25.05 -4.23 -5.48
C PRO A 9 -23.89 -5.20 -5.26
N SER A 10 -23.29 -5.65 -6.37
CA SER A 10 -22.36 -6.76 -6.38
C SER A 10 -21.06 -6.34 -5.72
N ARG A 11 -20.89 -6.69 -4.44
CA ARG A 11 -19.59 -6.65 -3.76
C ARG A 11 -18.58 -7.43 -4.61
N PRO A 12 -17.32 -6.97 -4.71
CA PRO A 12 -16.27 -7.74 -5.39
C PRO A 12 -16.14 -9.14 -4.78
N ARG A 13 -15.65 -10.10 -5.59
CA ARG A 13 -15.33 -11.46 -5.14
C ARG A 13 -14.41 -11.45 -3.92
N LEU A 14 -13.43 -10.55 -3.96
CA LEU A 14 -12.45 -10.37 -2.90
C LEU A 14 -12.11 -8.88 -2.76
N HIS A 15 -12.30 -8.33 -1.56
CA HIS A 15 -11.88 -6.97 -1.22
C HIS A 15 -10.64 -7.00 -0.34
N VAL A 16 -9.48 -6.68 -0.92
CA VAL A 16 -8.18 -6.71 -0.27
C VAL A 16 -7.82 -5.33 0.26
N GLY A 17 -7.53 -5.22 1.55
CA GLY A 17 -6.92 -4.05 2.17
C GLY A 17 -5.40 -4.13 2.10
N LEU A 18 -4.76 -3.23 1.36
CA LEU A 18 -3.31 -3.16 1.26
C LEU A 18 -2.78 -1.98 2.09
N THR A 19 -1.97 -2.27 3.09
CA THR A 19 -1.39 -1.24 3.97
C THR A 19 0.10 -1.48 4.22
N GLY A 20 0.75 -0.56 4.90
CA GLY A 20 2.18 -0.63 5.20
C GLY A 20 2.73 0.72 5.66
N GLY A 21 3.85 0.67 6.38
CA GLY A 21 4.56 1.88 6.80
C GLY A 21 5.04 2.72 5.62
N ILE A 22 5.32 4.00 5.87
CA ILE A 22 5.89 4.88 4.85
C ILE A 22 7.16 4.27 4.26
N ALA A 23 7.29 4.33 2.92
CA ALA A 23 8.41 3.74 2.18
C ALA A 23 8.63 2.22 2.36
N ALA A 24 7.61 1.47 2.81
CA ALA A 24 7.70 0.01 2.93
C ALA A 24 7.64 -0.75 1.58
N GLY A 25 7.26 -0.11 0.47
CA GLY A 25 7.16 -0.75 -0.85
C GLY A 25 5.74 -1.15 -1.26
N LYS A 26 4.72 -0.64 -0.56
CA LYS A 26 3.30 -0.85 -0.86
C LYS A 26 2.92 -0.60 -2.33
N SER A 27 3.41 0.47 -2.94
CA SER A 27 3.13 0.79 -4.34
C SER A 27 3.65 -0.27 -5.32
N THR A 28 4.76 -0.94 -4.98
CA THR A 28 5.30 -2.07 -5.77
C THR A 28 4.34 -3.26 -5.72
N VAL A 29 3.85 -3.62 -4.52
CA VAL A 29 2.88 -4.72 -4.35
C VAL A 29 1.56 -4.40 -5.04
N ALA A 30 1.03 -3.18 -4.85
CA ALA A 30 -0.17 -2.70 -5.52
C ALA A 30 -0.07 -2.83 -7.04
N ARG A 31 1.08 -2.45 -7.61
CA ARG A 31 1.35 -2.58 -9.04
C ARG A 31 1.36 -4.03 -9.51
N VAL A 32 2.01 -4.93 -8.78
CA VAL A 32 2.04 -6.37 -9.11
C VAL A 32 0.62 -6.93 -9.12
N PHE A 33 -0.21 -6.62 -8.12
CA PHE A 33 -1.60 -7.08 -8.08
C PHE A 33 -2.45 -6.48 -9.22
N ALA A 34 -2.25 -5.20 -9.55
CA ALA A 34 -2.92 -4.58 -10.69
C ALA A 34 -2.52 -5.22 -12.03
N GLU A 35 -1.23 -5.52 -12.23
CA GLU A 35 -0.72 -6.23 -13.41
C GLU A 35 -1.28 -7.66 -13.55
N ARG A 36 -1.70 -8.26 -12.42
CA ARG A 36 -2.37 -9.57 -12.38
C ARG A 36 -3.90 -9.50 -12.51
N GLY A 37 -4.48 -8.31 -12.66
CA GLY A 37 -5.90 -8.11 -12.95
C GLY A 37 -6.74 -7.55 -11.81
N ALA A 38 -6.14 -7.17 -10.66
CA ALA A 38 -6.89 -6.48 -9.62
C ALA A 38 -7.26 -5.04 -10.03
N ILE A 39 -8.45 -4.62 -9.61
CA ILE A 39 -8.86 -3.21 -9.65
C ILE A 39 -8.22 -2.52 -8.44
N LEU A 40 -7.30 -1.60 -8.71
CA LEU A 40 -6.63 -0.85 -7.67
C LEU A 40 -7.40 0.43 -7.31
N VAL A 41 -7.83 0.53 -6.05
CA VAL A 41 -8.41 1.73 -5.45
C VAL A 41 -7.31 2.44 -4.66
N ASP A 42 -6.57 3.32 -5.34
CA ASP A 42 -5.48 4.12 -4.78
C ASP A 42 -6.00 5.51 -4.35
N ALA A 43 -6.00 5.79 -3.04
CA ALA A 43 -6.47 7.06 -2.49
C ALA A 43 -5.69 8.28 -3.00
N ASP A 44 -4.37 8.17 -3.22
CA ASP A 44 -3.52 9.26 -3.72
C ASP A 44 -3.79 9.52 -5.19
N LYS A 45 -4.02 8.47 -5.98
CA LYS A 45 -4.48 8.62 -7.36
C LYS A 45 -5.87 9.25 -7.42
N ILE A 46 -6.81 8.74 -6.63
CA ILE A 46 -8.19 9.28 -6.58
C ILE A 46 -8.16 10.75 -6.14
N ALA A 47 -7.35 11.13 -5.16
CA ALA A 47 -7.20 12.51 -4.72
C ALA A 47 -6.75 13.44 -5.86
N ARG A 48 -5.92 12.93 -6.79
CA ARG A 48 -5.53 13.66 -8.00
C ARG A 48 -6.67 13.72 -9.01
N ASP A 49 -7.34 12.60 -9.26
CA ASP A 49 -8.40 12.48 -10.26
C ASP A 49 -9.64 13.31 -9.91
N VAL A 50 -10.04 13.36 -8.63
CA VAL A 50 -11.19 14.17 -8.18
C VAL A 50 -10.95 15.68 -8.23
N LEU A 51 -9.70 16.11 -8.46
CA LEU A 51 -9.30 17.51 -8.63
C LEU A 51 -8.74 17.78 -10.03
N ALA A 52 -8.94 16.86 -10.98
CA ALA A 52 -8.54 17.08 -12.36
C ALA A 52 -9.38 18.19 -13.01
N ARG A 53 -8.84 18.81 -14.06
CA ARG A 53 -9.57 19.83 -14.84
C ARG A 53 -10.93 19.34 -15.29
N GLY A 54 -11.94 20.19 -15.12
CA GLY A 54 -13.34 19.90 -15.49
C GLY A 54 -14.12 19.10 -14.44
N THR A 55 -13.54 18.77 -13.30
CA THR A 55 -14.25 18.09 -12.20
C THR A 55 -14.95 19.08 -11.26
N GLU A 56 -16.05 18.64 -10.65
CA GLU A 56 -16.71 19.39 -9.57
C GLU A 56 -15.83 19.58 -8.33
N GLY A 57 -14.79 18.75 -8.15
CA GLY A 57 -13.84 18.92 -7.07
C GLY A 57 -12.91 20.09 -7.31
N LEU A 58 -12.39 20.25 -8.54
CA LEU A 58 -11.57 21.40 -8.87
C LEU A 58 -12.37 22.71 -8.80
N ALA A 59 -13.60 22.71 -9.33
CA ALA A 59 -14.48 23.88 -9.25
C ALA A 59 -14.73 24.31 -7.79
N ALA A 60 -15.06 23.37 -6.90
CA ALA A 60 -15.25 23.68 -5.48
C ALA A 60 -13.97 24.19 -4.79
N VAL A 61 -12.79 23.71 -5.21
CA VAL A 61 -11.50 24.24 -4.72
C VAL A 61 -11.27 25.67 -5.23
N GLN A 62 -11.57 25.95 -6.49
CA GLN A 62 -11.49 27.30 -7.06
C GLN A 62 -12.44 28.27 -6.34
N ASP A 63 -13.68 27.86 -6.07
CA ASP A 63 -14.67 28.68 -5.35
C ASP A 63 -14.20 29.04 -3.93
N GLU A 64 -13.56 28.09 -3.24
CA GLU A 64 -13.10 28.25 -1.85
C GLU A 64 -11.78 29.04 -1.73
N PHE A 65 -10.84 28.84 -2.65
CA PHE A 65 -9.46 29.34 -2.54
C PHE A 65 -9.10 30.42 -3.57
N GLY A 66 -9.98 30.68 -4.54
CA GLY A 66 -9.83 31.64 -5.63
C GLY A 66 -8.89 31.18 -6.75
N ASP A 67 -8.77 31.99 -7.80
CA ASP A 67 -7.98 31.66 -9.00
C ASP A 67 -6.49 31.48 -8.74
N ARG A 68 -5.97 31.93 -7.60
CA ARG A 68 -4.56 31.77 -7.22
C ARG A 68 -4.10 30.32 -7.10
N VAL A 69 -5.03 29.37 -7.05
CA VAL A 69 -4.74 27.94 -6.97
C VAL A 69 -4.99 27.20 -8.28
N ILE A 70 -5.25 27.95 -9.36
CA ILE A 70 -5.52 27.42 -10.69
C ILE A 70 -4.42 27.91 -11.63
N THR A 71 -3.83 27.00 -12.40
CA THR A 71 -2.82 27.35 -13.40
C THR A 71 -3.46 28.02 -14.62
N ALA A 72 -2.65 28.61 -15.50
CA ALA A 72 -3.14 29.22 -16.74
C ALA A 72 -3.87 28.20 -17.65
N GLU A 73 -3.53 26.92 -17.54
CA GLU A 73 -4.12 25.80 -18.28
C GLU A 73 -5.42 25.28 -17.65
N GLY A 74 -5.83 25.84 -16.51
CA GLY A 74 -7.04 25.45 -15.79
C GLY A 74 -6.89 24.20 -14.92
N ASP A 75 -5.66 23.82 -14.58
CA ASP A 75 -5.36 22.71 -13.67
C ASP A 75 -5.15 23.24 -12.23
N LEU A 76 -5.19 22.36 -11.24
CA LEU A 76 -4.83 22.72 -9.87
C LEU A 76 -3.34 23.06 -9.77
N ASP A 77 -3.00 24.27 -9.34
CA ASP A 77 -1.66 24.62 -8.90
C ASP A 77 -1.40 23.97 -7.52
N ARG A 78 -0.76 22.81 -7.56
CA ARG A 78 -0.43 22.02 -6.36
C ARG A 78 0.59 22.72 -5.48
N ALA A 79 1.50 23.50 -6.04
CA ALA A 79 2.52 24.20 -5.26
C ALA A 79 1.87 25.34 -4.47
N ALA A 80 1.05 26.17 -5.13
CA ALA A 80 0.28 27.22 -4.49
C ALA A 80 -0.68 26.65 -3.44
N MET A 81 -1.38 25.55 -3.75
CA MET A 81 -2.25 24.88 -2.80
C MET A 81 -1.49 24.36 -1.57
N ALA A 82 -0.33 23.72 -1.79
CA ALA A 82 0.51 23.19 -0.72
C ALA A 82 1.00 24.31 0.22
N GLU A 83 1.44 25.44 -0.32
CA GLU A 83 1.88 26.60 0.46
C GLU A 83 0.77 27.10 1.40
N ILE A 84 -0.46 27.22 0.88
CA ILE A 84 -1.64 27.65 1.65
C ILE A 84 -1.94 26.66 2.79
N VAL A 85 -2.06 25.37 2.49
CA VAL A 85 -2.49 24.38 3.51
C VAL A 85 -1.39 24.00 4.50
N PHE A 86 -0.12 24.27 4.16
CA PHE A 86 1.00 24.08 5.06
C PHE A 86 1.09 25.19 6.11
N THR A 87 0.73 26.42 5.74
CA THR A 87 0.81 27.60 6.60
C THR A 87 -0.48 27.89 7.37
N ASP A 88 -1.64 27.47 6.85
CA ASP A 88 -2.96 27.66 7.48
C ASP A 88 -3.66 26.31 7.76
N PRO A 89 -3.66 25.86 9.03
CA PRO A 89 -4.40 24.66 9.44
C PRO A 89 -5.90 24.72 9.14
N ALA A 90 -6.52 25.91 9.24
CA ALA A 90 -7.93 26.07 8.92
C ALA A 90 -8.16 25.89 7.42
N ALA A 91 -7.29 26.44 6.55
CA ALA A 91 -7.34 26.19 5.10
C ALA A 91 -7.24 24.71 4.77
N ARG A 92 -6.31 23.99 5.42
CA ARG A 92 -6.18 22.54 5.27
C ARG A 92 -7.48 21.81 5.60
N GLU A 93 -8.19 22.21 6.65
CA GLU A 93 -9.50 21.64 6.97
C GLU A 93 -10.55 21.94 5.91
N ARG A 94 -10.58 23.16 5.35
CA ARG A 94 -11.54 23.51 4.29
C ARG A 94 -11.30 22.68 3.03
N LEU A 95 -10.03 22.51 2.64
CA LEU A 95 -9.65 21.63 1.54
C LEU A 95 -10.08 20.18 1.82
N ASN A 96 -9.78 19.67 3.01
CA ASN A 96 -10.16 18.31 3.40
C ASN A 96 -11.67 18.07 3.35
N ARG A 97 -12.50 19.07 3.72
CA ARG A 97 -13.96 18.98 3.60
C ARG A 97 -14.44 18.87 2.15
N ILE A 98 -13.72 19.46 1.20
CA ILE A 98 -14.03 19.36 -0.23
C ILE A 98 -13.57 17.99 -0.77
N VAL A 99 -12.34 17.61 -0.46
CA VAL A 99 -11.65 16.47 -1.09
C VAL A 99 -12.09 15.13 -0.50
N HIS A 100 -12.15 14.98 0.82
CA HIS A 100 -12.39 13.67 1.46
C HIS A 100 -13.73 13.03 1.06
N PRO A 101 -14.88 13.75 1.02
CA PRO A 101 -16.14 13.14 0.59
C PRO A 101 -16.08 12.64 -0.85
N ARG A 102 -15.37 13.36 -1.74
CA ARG A 102 -15.20 13.00 -3.15
C ARG A 102 -14.32 11.77 -3.31
N ILE A 103 -13.19 11.68 -2.60
CA ILE A 103 -12.34 10.47 -2.59
C ILE A 103 -13.16 9.27 -2.13
N ARG A 104 -13.92 9.41 -1.02
CA ARG A 104 -14.74 8.32 -0.49
C ARG A 104 -15.84 7.90 -1.46
N ALA A 105 -16.51 8.85 -2.11
CA ALA A 105 -17.55 8.56 -3.09
C ALA A 105 -16.98 7.86 -4.32
N PHE A 106 -15.84 8.34 -4.84
CA PHE A 106 -15.17 7.73 -5.99
C PHE A 106 -14.66 6.32 -5.68
N GLY A 107 -14.02 6.13 -4.51
CA GLY A 107 -13.56 4.82 -4.07
C GLY A 107 -14.71 3.82 -3.92
N ARG A 108 -15.82 4.20 -3.26
CA ARG A 108 -17.01 3.36 -3.16
C ARG A 108 -17.59 3.02 -4.54
N ARG A 109 -17.59 3.97 -5.46
CA ARG A 109 -18.07 3.76 -6.83
C ARG A 109 -17.21 2.74 -7.56
N LEU A 110 -15.88 2.84 -7.49
CA LEU A 110 -14.98 1.84 -8.08
C LEU A 110 -15.22 0.44 -7.51
N VAL A 111 -15.40 0.32 -6.20
CA VAL A 111 -15.70 -0.96 -5.54
C VAL A 111 -17.05 -1.52 -6.02
N ALA A 112 -18.08 -0.68 -6.11
CA ALA A 112 -19.42 -1.10 -6.53
C ALA A 112 -19.51 -1.46 -8.03
N GLU A 113 -18.73 -0.78 -8.88
CA GLU A 113 -18.66 -1.01 -10.33
C GLU A 113 -17.73 -2.18 -10.71
N ALA A 114 -16.95 -2.72 -9.75
CA ALA A 114 -15.99 -3.79 -10.00
C ALA A 114 -16.64 -5.09 -10.50
N GLY A 115 -17.87 -5.38 -10.04
CA GLY A 115 -18.60 -6.60 -10.38
C GLY A 115 -18.23 -7.79 -9.48
N PRO A 116 -19.04 -8.86 -9.51
CA PRO A 116 -18.97 -9.96 -8.54
C PRO A 116 -17.74 -10.86 -8.69
N ASP A 117 -17.07 -10.86 -9.85
CA ASP A 117 -15.89 -11.69 -10.11
C ASP A 117 -14.57 -10.94 -9.85
N ALA A 118 -14.64 -9.63 -9.59
CA ALA A 118 -13.45 -8.80 -9.47
C ALA A 118 -12.74 -8.97 -8.13
N VAL A 119 -11.41 -8.85 -8.20
CA VAL A 119 -10.56 -8.58 -7.04
C VAL A 119 -10.35 -7.08 -6.97
N VAL A 120 -10.73 -6.48 -5.85
CA VAL A 120 -10.44 -5.07 -5.57
C VAL A 120 -9.35 -4.99 -4.52
N VAL A 121 -8.24 -4.33 -4.86
CA VAL A 121 -7.18 -3.99 -3.91
C VAL A 121 -7.33 -2.52 -3.56
N GLN A 122 -7.55 -2.22 -2.29
CA GLN A 122 -7.65 -0.85 -1.81
C GLN A 122 -6.41 -0.49 -1.02
N ASP A 123 -5.76 0.59 -1.44
CA ASP A 123 -4.61 1.15 -0.74
C ASP A 123 -5.11 2.00 0.45
N VAL A 124 -4.75 1.58 1.67
CA VAL A 124 -5.26 2.18 2.91
C VAL A 124 -4.08 2.54 3.82
N PRO A 125 -3.49 3.74 3.68
CA PRO A 125 -2.32 4.15 4.46
C PRO A 125 -2.54 4.19 5.98
N LEU A 126 -3.79 4.37 6.44
CA LEU A 126 -4.16 4.49 7.86
C LEU A 126 -5.09 3.36 8.33
N LEU A 127 -4.96 2.17 7.73
CA LEU A 127 -5.88 1.04 7.96
C LEU A 127 -5.97 0.67 9.45
N VAL A 128 -4.82 0.63 10.12
CA VAL A 128 -4.71 0.22 11.52
C VAL A 128 -5.13 1.35 12.44
N GLU A 129 -4.63 2.55 12.17
CA GLU A 129 -4.91 3.78 12.90
C GLU A 129 -6.41 4.12 12.91
N SER A 130 -7.14 3.73 11.87
CA SER A 130 -8.58 3.95 11.74
C SER A 130 -9.45 2.74 12.09
N GLY A 131 -8.85 1.60 12.48
CA GLY A 131 -9.57 0.39 12.86
C GLY A 131 -10.38 -0.23 11.72
N GLN A 132 -9.91 -0.10 10.48
CA GLN A 132 -10.66 -0.49 9.27
C GLN A 132 -10.37 -1.91 8.77
N ALA A 133 -9.51 -2.68 9.45
CA ALA A 133 -9.10 -4.01 9.01
C ALA A 133 -10.29 -4.93 8.71
N SER A 134 -11.32 -4.93 9.57
CA SER A 134 -12.52 -5.77 9.43
C SER A 134 -13.44 -5.41 8.26
N ALA A 135 -13.17 -4.31 7.55
CA ALA A 135 -13.90 -3.94 6.34
C ALA A 135 -13.43 -4.71 5.09
N TYR A 136 -12.32 -5.44 5.18
CA TYR A 136 -11.69 -6.16 4.08
C TYR A 136 -11.79 -7.67 4.30
N ASP A 137 -11.84 -8.41 3.20
CA ASP A 137 -11.81 -9.87 3.21
C ASP A 137 -10.38 -10.39 3.48
N LEU A 138 -9.37 -9.65 3.04
CA LEU A 138 -7.96 -9.97 3.20
C LEU A 138 -7.16 -8.69 3.44
N VAL A 139 -6.35 -8.64 4.50
CA VAL A 139 -5.43 -7.54 4.79
C VAL A 139 -3.99 -7.97 4.50
N VAL A 140 -3.40 -7.35 3.48
CA VAL A 140 -1.99 -7.51 3.13
C VAL A 140 -1.20 -6.34 3.72
N VAL A 141 -0.28 -6.63 4.62
CA VAL A 141 0.65 -5.65 5.18
C VAL A 141 2.00 -5.76 4.49
N VAL A 142 2.50 -4.64 3.97
CA VAL A 142 3.88 -4.53 3.49
C VAL A 142 4.73 -3.86 4.56
N GLU A 143 5.74 -4.57 5.01
CA GLU A 143 6.68 -4.11 6.03
C GLU A 143 8.09 -3.98 5.43
N SER A 144 8.92 -3.12 6.00
CA SER A 144 10.33 -3.00 5.65
C SER A 144 11.10 -2.52 6.88
N PRO A 145 12.37 -2.93 7.09
CA PRO A 145 13.17 -2.47 8.20
C PRO A 145 13.18 -0.94 8.31
N VAL A 146 13.14 -0.40 9.53
CA VAL A 146 13.08 1.05 9.77
C VAL A 146 14.19 1.80 9.04
N GLN A 147 15.42 1.25 9.05
CA GLN A 147 16.57 1.84 8.40
C GLN A 147 16.41 1.90 6.87
N GLU A 148 15.80 0.89 6.27
CA GLU A 148 15.51 0.86 4.83
C GLU A 148 14.45 1.90 4.44
N ARG A 149 13.41 2.07 5.28
CA ARG A 149 12.40 3.11 5.06
C ARG A 149 13.02 4.51 5.15
N ILE A 150 13.88 4.75 6.12
CA ILE A 150 14.62 6.02 6.26
C ILE A 150 15.48 6.25 5.03
N ARG A 151 16.32 5.27 4.66
CA ARG A 151 17.19 5.36 3.48
C ARG A 151 16.41 5.75 2.23
N ARG A 152 15.33 5.04 1.91
CA ARG A 152 14.48 5.33 0.74
C ARG A 152 13.83 6.72 0.81
N MET A 153 13.41 7.20 1.99
CA MET A 153 12.86 8.54 2.11
C MET A 153 13.90 9.64 1.90
N VAL A 154 15.14 9.41 2.35
CA VAL A 154 16.24 10.36 2.16
C VAL A 154 16.69 10.35 0.70
N GLU A 155 17.03 9.18 0.16
CA GLU A 155 17.60 9.03 -1.18
C GLU A 155 16.57 9.32 -2.29
N ASP A 156 15.37 8.76 -2.20
CA ASP A 156 14.39 8.86 -3.29
C ASP A 156 13.48 10.09 -3.17
N ARG A 157 13.33 10.65 -1.96
CA ARG A 157 12.36 11.73 -1.68
C ARG A 157 12.99 13.00 -1.13
N GLY A 158 14.31 13.04 -0.96
CA GLY A 158 15.05 14.22 -0.51
C GLY A 158 14.69 14.68 0.90
N MET A 159 14.19 13.79 1.76
CA MET A 159 13.85 14.12 3.16
C MET A 159 15.10 14.17 4.04
N THR A 160 15.03 14.89 5.16
CA THR A 160 16.02 14.77 6.23
C THR A 160 15.79 13.48 7.01
N VAL A 161 16.83 12.99 7.70
CA VAL A 161 16.71 11.80 8.56
C VAL A 161 15.71 12.07 9.69
N GLU A 162 15.74 13.26 10.25
CA GLU A 162 14.86 13.71 11.33
C GLU A 162 13.40 13.71 10.87
N ASP A 163 13.11 14.28 9.69
CA ASP A 163 11.75 14.29 9.13
C ASP A 163 11.26 12.87 8.82
N ALA A 164 12.14 12.01 8.31
CA ALA A 164 11.83 10.61 8.05
C ALA A 164 11.46 9.86 9.35
N GLN A 165 12.24 10.05 10.42
CA GLN A 165 11.98 9.47 11.74
C GLN A 165 10.67 10.00 12.34
N HIS A 166 10.43 11.31 12.28
CA HIS A 166 9.20 11.92 12.76
C HIS A 166 7.97 11.35 12.04
N ARG A 167 8.04 11.19 10.72
CA ARG A 167 6.96 10.59 9.92
C ARG A 167 6.71 9.15 10.30
N ILE A 168 7.75 8.35 10.51
CA ILE A 168 7.62 6.96 10.97
C ILE A 168 6.93 6.90 12.34
N ALA A 169 7.38 7.74 13.28
CA ALA A 169 6.85 7.76 14.64
C ALA A 169 5.39 8.25 14.74
N ALA A 170 4.91 8.98 13.73
CA ALA A 170 3.53 9.46 13.66
C ALA A 170 2.52 8.43 13.13
N GLN A 171 2.98 7.27 12.64
CA GLN A 171 2.12 6.18 12.17
C GLN A 171 1.98 5.09 13.24
N ALA A 172 1.06 4.14 13.06
CA ALA A 172 1.02 2.92 13.87
C ALA A 172 2.39 2.21 13.87
N SER A 173 2.67 1.44 14.91
CA SER A 173 3.86 0.59 14.97
C SER A 173 3.76 -0.61 14.02
N ASP A 174 4.91 -1.21 13.69
CA ASP A 174 4.93 -2.42 12.87
C ASP A 174 4.25 -3.60 13.59
N GLU A 175 4.33 -3.65 14.92
CA GLU A 175 3.61 -4.65 15.73
C GLU A 175 2.08 -4.51 15.59
N GLU A 176 1.55 -3.29 15.67
CA GLU A 176 0.12 -3.04 15.47
C GLU A 176 -0.32 -3.39 14.05
N ARG A 177 0.53 -3.17 13.03
CA ARG A 177 0.25 -3.61 11.66
C ARG A 177 0.20 -5.11 11.52
N ARG A 178 1.17 -5.84 12.08
CA ARG A 178 1.18 -7.31 12.03
C ARG A 178 -0.07 -7.91 12.67
N LYS A 179 -0.58 -7.33 13.76
CA LYS A 179 -1.83 -7.78 14.40
C LYS A 179 -3.07 -7.64 13.52
N ALA A 180 -3.04 -6.72 12.55
CA ALA A 180 -4.12 -6.51 11.59
C ALA A 180 -3.90 -7.25 10.26
N ALA A 181 -2.78 -7.95 10.10
CA ALA A 181 -2.42 -8.60 8.85
C ALA A 181 -2.98 -10.02 8.78
N ASP A 182 -3.61 -10.36 7.67
CA ASP A 182 -3.83 -11.75 7.28
C ASP A 182 -2.60 -12.30 6.55
N VAL A 183 -1.91 -11.43 5.80
CA VAL A 183 -0.67 -11.75 5.08
C VAL A 183 0.35 -10.64 5.28
N LEU A 184 1.57 -11.02 5.68
CA LEU A 184 2.70 -10.12 5.84
C LEU A 184 3.70 -10.30 4.68
N LEU A 185 4.00 -9.21 3.98
CA LEU A 185 5.07 -9.12 2.99
C LEU A 185 6.21 -8.28 3.55
N VAL A 186 7.35 -8.92 3.81
CA VAL A 186 8.56 -8.23 4.27
C VAL A 186 9.41 -7.83 3.06
N ASN A 187 9.74 -6.54 2.99
CA ASN A 187 10.59 -5.91 1.98
C ASN A 187 11.94 -5.53 2.61
N ASP A 188 12.73 -6.55 2.93
CA ASP A 188 14.09 -6.47 3.47
C ASP A 188 15.17 -6.82 2.42
N ALA A 189 14.76 -7.21 1.21
CA ALA A 189 15.61 -7.54 0.08
C ALA A 189 15.42 -6.54 -1.08
N ASP A 190 15.89 -6.91 -2.27
CA ASP A 190 15.71 -6.10 -3.48
C ASP A 190 14.24 -6.07 -3.96
N LEU A 191 13.95 -5.14 -4.87
CA LEU A 191 12.61 -4.95 -5.43
C LEU A 191 12.10 -6.19 -6.19
N ASP A 192 12.97 -7.00 -6.77
CA ASP A 192 12.55 -8.18 -7.51
C ASP A 192 12.17 -9.32 -6.57
N ALA A 193 12.81 -9.42 -5.41
CA ALA A 193 12.39 -10.31 -4.32
C ALA A 193 11.00 -9.93 -3.82
N LEU A 194 10.73 -8.64 -3.60
CA LEU A 194 9.39 -8.18 -3.21
C LEU A 194 8.34 -8.51 -4.29
N LYS A 195 8.65 -8.30 -5.58
CA LYS A 195 7.74 -8.68 -6.67
C LYS A 195 7.47 -10.17 -6.67
N ARG A 196 8.50 -11.02 -6.50
CA ARG A 196 8.32 -12.48 -6.41
C ARG A 196 7.44 -12.87 -5.22
N ALA A 197 7.66 -12.27 -4.05
CA ALA A 197 6.83 -12.52 -2.87
C ALA A 197 5.37 -12.09 -3.09
N ALA A 198 5.14 -10.91 -3.67
CA ALA A 198 3.80 -10.45 -4.03
C ALA A 198 3.11 -11.40 -5.03
N ASN A 199 3.82 -11.89 -6.05
CA ASN A 199 3.28 -12.88 -6.97
C ASN A 199 2.88 -14.19 -6.25
N LYS A 200 3.69 -14.68 -5.30
CA LYS A 200 3.32 -15.86 -4.50
C LYS A 200 2.06 -15.62 -3.65
N VAL A 201 1.94 -14.43 -3.05
CA VAL A 201 0.74 -14.05 -2.30
C VAL A 201 -0.49 -14.02 -3.21
N TRP A 202 -0.34 -13.47 -4.42
CA TRP A 202 -1.40 -13.48 -5.41
C TRP A 202 -1.86 -14.91 -5.73
N ASP A 203 -0.92 -15.77 -6.10
CA ASP A 203 -1.22 -17.13 -6.54
C ASP A 203 -1.83 -17.98 -5.38
N ARG A 204 -1.43 -17.74 -4.13
CA ARG A 204 -1.89 -18.50 -2.95
C ARG A 204 -3.21 -18.01 -2.36
N PHE A 205 -3.43 -16.70 -2.28
CA PHE A 205 -4.54 -16.13 -1.50
C PHE A 205 -5.55 -15.35 -2.34
N ILE A 206 -5.18 -14.89 -3.54
CA ILE A 206 -6.01 -13.97 -4.33
C ILE A 206 -6.56 -14.65 -5.58
N ALA A 207 -5.74 -15.43 -6.29
CA ALA A 207 -6.11 -16.10 -7.54
C ALA A 207 -7.01 -17.33 -7.35
N VAL A 208 -7.15 -17.81 -6.11
CA VAL A 208 -7.94 -19.01 -5.82
C VAL A 208 -9.42 -18.67 -5.86
N ASP A 209 -10.19 -19.39 -6.68
CA ASP A 209 -11.64 -19.26 -6.76
C ASP A 209 -12.34 -20.11 -5.67
N GLY A 210 -13.45 -19.60 -5.16
CA GLY A 210 -14.51 -20.42 -4.58
C GLY A 210 -14.41 -20.84 -3.10
N ASP A 211 -13.29 -21.38 -2.61
CA ASP A 211 -13.25 -22.02 -1.26
C ASP A 211 -11.86 -22.01 -0.58
N GLY A 212 -10.88 -21.27 -1.12
CA GLY A 212 -9.48 -21.38 -0.71
C GLY A 212 -9.01 -20.46 0.43
N PHE A 213 -9.78 -19.42 0.75
CA PHE A 213 -9.47 -18.49 1.84
C PHE A 213 -10.54 -18.60 2.92
N ASP A 214 -10.27 -19.42 3.94
CA ASP A 214 -11.04 -19.43 5.17
C ASP A 214 -10.43 -18.40 6.13
N PRO A 215 -11.10 -17.26 6.40
CA PRO A 215 -10.58 -16.22 7.30
C PRO A 215 -10.37 -16.72 8.74
N ASP A 216 -11.02 -17.83 9.12
CA ASP A 216 -10.86 -18.47 10.43
C ASP A 216 -9.76 -19.55 10.44
N SER A 217 -9.19 -19.89 9.28
CA SER A 217 -8.05 -20.80 9.22
C SER A 217 -6.78 -20.12 9.75
N THR A 218 -6.16 -20.74 10.75
CA THR A 218 -4.89 -20.30 11.33
C THR A 218 -3.67 -20.67 10.45
N GLN A 219 -3.89 -21.38 9.33
CA GLN A 219 -2.85 -21.81 8.39
C GLN A 219 -2.38 -20.65 7.49
N GLY A 220 -1.70 -19.67 8.10
CA GLY A 220 -1.13 -18.52 7.41
C GLY A 220 -0.72 -17.37 8.33
N ARG A 221 -1.21 -17.36 9.58
CA ARG A 221 -0.97 -16.28 10.55
C ARG A 221 0.46 -16.22 11.11
N ASP A 222 1.22 -17.32 10.99
CA ASP A 222 2.54 -17.47 11.64
C ASP A 222 3.71 -17.76 10.67
N GLU A 223 3.49 -17.84 9.35
CA GLU A 223 4.58 -18.11 8.40
C GLU A 223 4.99 -16.84 7.63
N PRO A 224 6.19 -16.27 7.87
CA PRO A 224 6.73 -15.25 6.99
C PRO A 224 6.90 -15.82 5.58
N ALA A 225 6.43 -15.10 4.56
CA ALA A 225 6.53 -15.52 3.15
C ALA A 225 7.95 -15.46 2.56
N GLY A 226 8.98 -15.67 3.38
CA GLY A 226 10.39 -15.54 3.03
C GLY A 226 11.28 -16.39 3.92
N GLU A 227 11.36 -17.69 3.65
CA GLU A 227 12.54 -18.45 4.02
C GLU A 227 13.51 -18.38 2.84
N ALA A 228 14.60 -17.64 3.02
CA ALA A 228 15.73 -17.66 2.10
C ALA A 228 16.30 -19.09 2.06
N PRO A 229 16.71 -19.63 0.90
CA PRO A 229 17.41 -20.90 0.88
C PRO A 229 18.68 -20.77 1.73
N ALA A 230 18.83 -21.65 2.72
CA ALA A 230 20.02 -21.77 3.55
C ALA A 230 21.25 -21.80 2.64
N ALA A 231 22.13 -20.81 2.83
CA ALA A 231 23.42 -20.81 2.19
C ALA A 231 24.20 -22.04 2.66
N ASP A 232 24.67 -22.78 1.68
CA ASP A 232 25.50 -23.97 1.81
C ASP A 232 26.67 -23.71 2.77
N ALA A 233 26.80 -24.58 3.76
CA ALA A 233 27.81 -24.48 4.80
C ALA A 233 29.19 -24.74 4.17
N ALA A 234 29.99 -23.69 4.05
CA ALA A 234 31.42 -23.83 3.79
C ALA A 234 32.06 -24.57 4.97
N GLU A 235 32.54 -25.79 4.71
CA GLU A 235 33.35 -26.59 5.63
C GLU A 235 34.54 -25.80 6.16
N PRO A 236 34.91 -25.93 7.45
CA PRO A 236 36.14 -25.35 7.94
C PRO A 236 37.33 -26.21 7.48
N ALA A 237 38.26 -25.60 6.76
CA ALA A 237 39.55 -26.20 6.46
C ALA A 237 40.33 -26.46 7.77
N GLU A 238 40.33 -27.72 8.20
CA GLU A 238 41.35 -28.24 9.11
C GLU A 238 42.67 -28.38 8.32
N ASP A 239 43.69 -27.60 8.67
CA ASP A 239 45.07 -27.95 8.37
C ASP A 239 45.86 -27.99 9.68
N ARG A 240 45.93 -29.19 10.25
CA ARG A 240 46.96 -29.56 11.24
C ARG A 240 48.08 -30.22 10.45
N GLY A 241 49.25 -29.60 10.52
CA GLY A 241 50.42 -30.02 9.79
C GLY A 241 51.12 -31.26 10.31
N GLU A 242 52.14 -31.66 9.55
CA GLU A 242 53.35 -32.45 9.85
C GLU A 242 53.86 -32.95 8.47
N GLY A 243 55.12 -32.93 8.06
CA GLY A 243 56.40 -32.54 8.62
C GLY A 243 57.52 -32.98 7.64
N ARG A 244 58.66 -32.29 7.71
CA ARG A 244 60.05 -32.71 7.32
C ARG A 244 60.33 -33.16 5.87
N ALA A 245 61.31 -32.50 5.22
CA ALA A 245 62.65 -33.06 4.95
C ALA A 245 63.57 -32.13 4.11
N GLN A 246 64.75 -31.83 4.66
CA GLN A 246 66.10 -31.86 4.05
C GLN A 246 66.40 -31.18 2.69
N GLY A 247 67.42 -30.31 2.65
CA GLY A 247 68.35 -30.27 1.52
C GLY A 247 69.10 -28.97 1.23
N ARG A 248 70.36 -28.91 1.70
CA ARG A 248 71.51 -28.07 1.30
C ARG A 248 71.64 -26.65 1.86
#